data_AF-A0A1Q8RPB9-F1
#
_entry.id   AF-A0A1Q8RPB9-F1
#
_cell.length_a   1.000
_cell.length_b   1.000
_cell.length_c   1.000
_cell.angle_alpha   90.00
_cell.angle_beta   90.00
_cell.angle_gamma   90.00
#
_symmetry.space_group_name_H-M   'P 1'
#
loop_
_entity.id
_entity.type
_entity.pdbx_description
1 polymer ?
#
loop_
_entity_poly.entity_id
_entity_poly.type
_entity_poly.pdbx_seq_one_letter_code
_entity_poly.pdbx_strand_id
1 'polypeptide(L)'
;MRLASSPDDFLLLKPLNPYEDLGDYTVHQKDLHFLFCKNCGMRCFILMGQGEQAEVDLAALGVDDAEPRAGSDSTSTESRGLTKIWKPRKEGWVEGRSFGSYLSVNGFSVDAGQEGFELREMTEMKWVGYVDWRELNQKGSQGIRYDRPWEGGAY
;
A
#
# COMPACT_ATOMS: atom_id res chain seq x y z
N MET A 1 -2.19 -10.82 2.41
CA MET A 1 -1.14 -10.56 3.43
C MET A 1 -1.44 -9.22 4.08
N ARG A 2 -1.58 -9.17 5.40
CA ARG A 2 -1.71 -7.90 6.14
C ARG A 2 -0.33 -7.57 6.71
N LEU A 3 0.07 -6.31 6.68
CA LEU A 3 1.30 -5.86 7.34
C LEU A 3 1.21 -6.19 8.84
N ALA A 4 2.35 -6.49 9.46
CA ALA A 4 2.40 -6.72 10.90
C ALA A 4 2.12 -5.41 11.65
N SER A 5 2.63 -4.31 11.12
CA SER A 5 2.37 -2.93 11.55
C SER A 5 2.33 -2.03 10.33
N SER A 6 1.15 -1.59 9.89
CA SER A 6 1.05 -0.69 8.73
C SER A 6 1.84 0.61 8.89
N PRO A 7 1.87 1.27 10.07
CA PRO A 7 2.72 2.44 10.28
C PRO A 7 4.20 2.11 10.11
N ASP A 8 4.68 0.96 10.57
CA ASP A 8 6.11 0.67 10.59
C ASP A 8 6.60 0.01 9.28
N ASP A 9 5.74 -0.74 8.60
CA ASP A 9 6.09 -1.58 7.45
C ASP A 9 5.75 -0.94 6.09
N PHE A 10 4.91 0.11 6.05
CA PHE A 10 4.58 0.83 4.81
C PHE A 10 5.24 2.20 4.76
N LEU A 11 5.97 2.45 3.68
CA LEU A 11 6.60 3.72 3.40
C LEU A 11 6.22 4.18 1.99
N LEU A 12 5.77 5.42 1.87
CA LEU A 12 5.58 6.10 0.60
C LEU A 12 6.77 7.01 0.35
N LEU A 13 7.61 6.66 -0.64
CA LEU A 13 8.78 7.46 -0.99
C LEU A 13 8.39 8.77 -1.71
N LYS A 14 7.41 8.69 -2.60
CA LYS A 14 6.80 9.82 -3.31
C LYS A 14 5.35 9.52 -3.66
N PRO A 15 4.46 10.54 -3.68
CA PRO A 15 4.69 11.92 -3.20
C PRO A 15 4.77 12.02 -1.67
N LEU A 16 5.26 13.15 -1.14
CA LEU A 16 5.34 13.39 0.32
C LEU A 16 4.05 13.96 0.92
N ASN A 17 3.16 14.52 0.08
CA ASN A 17 1.82 14.89 0.47
C ASN A 17 0.78 14.18 -0.42
N PRO A 18 0.48 12.90 -0.17
CA PRO A 18 -0.41 12.13 -1.04
C PRO A 18 -1.83 12.72 -1.14
N TYR A 19 -2.29 13.44 -0.12
CA TYR A 19 -3.62 14.08 -0.13
C TYR A 19 -3.73 15.23 -1.14
N GLU A 20 -2.63 15.91 -1.44
CA GLU A 20 -2.60 17.01 -2.41
C GLU A 20 -2.10 16.53 -3.78
N ASP A 21 -1.06 15.70 -3.78
CA ASP A 21 -0.33 15.33 -5.00
C ASP A 21 -1.04 14.20 -5.76
N LEU A 22 -1.69 13.26 -5.07
CA LEU A 22 -2.51 12.21 -5.70
C LEU A 22 -3.96 12.67 -5.86
N GLY A 23 -4.70 11.95 -6.70
CA GLY A 23 -6.15 12.05 -6.72
C GLY A 23 -6.70 11.31 -5.50
N ASP A 24 -7.76 11.85 -4.91
CA ASP A 24 -8.37 11.30 -3.70
C ASP A 24 -9.87 11.13 -3.89
N TYR A 25 -10.29 9.87 -4.07
CA TYR A 25 -11.70 9.52 -4.02
C TYR A 25 -12.07 9.14 -2.59
N THR A 26 -12.87 9.98 -1.94
CA THR A 26 -13.27 9.78 -0.55
C THR A 26 -14.67 9.18 -0.45
N VAL A 27 -14.84 8.26 0.49
CA VAL A 27 -16.13 7.67 0.86
C VAL A 27 -16.31 7.65 2.38
N HIS A 28 -17.49 7.25 2.84
CA HIS A 28 -17.94 7.44 4.23
C HIS A 28 -17.96 8.92 4.62
N GLN A 29 -17.70 9.26 5.88
CA GLN A 29 -17.66 10.64 6.39
C GLN A 29 -16.40 11.40 5.93
N LYS A 30 -15.87 11.05 4.74
CA LYS A 30 -14.60 11.50 4.15
C LYS A 30 -13.33 11.02 4.85
N ASP A 31 -13.45 9.93 5.60
CA ASP A 31 -12.32 9.35 6.36
C ASP A 31 -11.63 8.20 5.62
N LEU A 32 -12.24 7.66 4.55
CA LEU A 32 -11.65 6.61 3.72
C LEU A 32 -11.16 7.21 2.40
N HIS A 33 -9.85 7.26 2.22
CA HIS A 33 -9.18 7.87 1.09
C HIS A 33 -8.72 6.79 0.11
N PHE A 34 -9.25 6.81 -1.12
CA PHE A 34 -8.78 5.98 -2.23
C PHE A 34 -7.81 6.82 -3.05
N LEU A 35 -6.51 6.67 -2.79
CA LEU A 35 -5.48 7.51 -3.38
C LEU A 35 -5.02 6.90 -4.71
N PHE A 36 -5.06 7.71 -5.77
CA PHE A 36 -4.79 7.26 -7.15
C PHE A 36 -3.94 8.25 -7.94
N CYS A 37 -3.21 7.75 -8.94
CA CYS A 37 -2.43 8.59 -9.82
C CYS A 37 -3.35 9.41 -10.75
N LYS A 38 -3.23 10.74 -10.73
CA LYS A 38 -4.04 11.65 -11.57
C LYS A 38 -3.79 11.46 -13.08
N ASN A 39 -2.64 10.91 -13.46
CA ASN A 39 -2.26 10.74 -14.86
C ASN A 39 -2.81 9.44 -15.47
N CYS A 40 -2.61 8.30 -14.80
CA CYS A 40 -3.04 6.99 -15.33
C CYS A 40 -4.31 6.42 -14.68
N GLY A 41 -4.83 7.06 -13.62
CA GLY A 41 -6.02 6.60 -12.90
C GLY A 41 -5.81 5.37 -12.00
N MET A 42 -4.59 4.80 -11.96
CA MET A 42 -4.29 3.64 -11.12
C MET A 42 -4.40 4.01 -9.64
N ARG A 43 -5.23 3.28 -8.90
CA ARG A 43 -5.28 3.37 -7.43
C ARG A 43 -4.01 2.77 -6.85
N CYS A 44 -3.27 3.54 -6.06
CA CYS A 44 -2.02 3.10 -5.44
C CYS A 44 -2.33 2.40 -4.11
N PHE A 45 -3.00 3.09 -3.20
CA PHE A 45 -3.35 2.57 -1.89
C PHE A 45 -4.62 3.22 -1.34
N ILE A 46 -5.20 2.60 -0.31
CA ILE A 46 -6.34 3.12 0.44
C ILE A 46 -5.87 3.37 1.86
N LEU A 47 -6.24 4.50 2.44
CA LEU A 47 -5.96 4.85 3.82
C LEU A 47 -7.25 5.26 4.55
N MET A 48 -7.46 4.74 5.75
CA MET A 48 -8.33 5.34 6.76
C MET A 48 -7.50 5.63 8.00
N GLY A 49 -7.40 6.90 8.35
CA GLY A 49 -6.50 7.39 9.39
C GLY A 49 -5.65 8.56 8.89
N GLN A 50 -4.70 8.97 9.72
CA GLN A 50 -3.81 10.10 9.43
C GLN A 50 -2.43 9.62 8.99
N GLY A 51 -1.81 10.38 8.10
CA GLY A 51 -0.41 10.22 7.73
C GLY A 51 0.51 11.21 8.42
N GLU A 52 1.80 10.97 8.28
CA GLU A 52 2.85 11.91 8.62
C GLU A 52 4.08 11.75 7.73
N GLN A 53 4.84 12.84 7.59
CA GLN A 53 6.17 12.79 7.00
C GLN A 53 7.18 12.38 8.06
N ALA A 54 8.17 11.58 7.66
CA ALA A 54 9.27 11.19 8.51
C ALA A 54 10.57 11.08 7.70
N GLU A 55 11.68 10.92 8.40
CA GLU A 55 13.00 10.69 7.80
C GLU A 55 13.50 9.32 8.24
N VAL A 56 13.88 8.48 7.27
CA VAL A 56 14.29 7.09 7.51
C VAL A 56 15.58 6.78 6.77
N ASP A 57 16.41 5.91 7.35
CA ASP A 57 17.53 5.29 6.65
C ASP A 57 17.02 4.06 5.88
N LEU A 58 16.88 4.21 4.56
CA LEU A 58 16.39 3.13 3.70
C LEU A 58 17.36 1.95 3.62
N ALA A 59 18.67 2.19 3.75
CA ALA A 59 19.67 1.13 3.72
C ALA A 59 19.60 0.27 4.99
N ALA A 60 19.37 0.90 6.14
CA ALA A 60 19.12 0.18 7.39
C ALA A 60 17.84 -0.69 7.33
N LEU A 61 16.90 -0.37 6.42
CA LEU A 61 15.69 -1.15 6.17
C LEU A 61 15.84 -2.20 5.05
N GLY A 62 17.02 -2.34 4.45
CA GLY A 62 17.28 -3.29 3.37
C GLY A 62 16.70 -2.89 2.01
N VAL A 63 16.44 -1.59 1.79
CA VAL A 63 15.98 -1.05 0.50
C VAL A 63 17.20 -0.53 -0.26
N ASP A 64 17.79 -1.37 -1.12
CA ASP A 64 19.03 -1.08 -1.83
C ASP A 64 18.84 -0.24 -3.12
N ASP A 65 17.63 -0.22 -3.71
CA ASP A 65 17.30 0.43 -4.98
C ASP A 65 16.85 1.91 -4.86
N ALA A 66 17.21 2.58 -3.76
CA ALA A 66 17.04 4.03 -3.71
C ALA A 66 18.08 4.66 -4.64
N GLU A 67 17.72 4.82 -5.93
CA GLU A 67 18.49 5.55 -6.94
C GLU A 67 19.17 6.76 -6.30
N PRO A 68 20.51 6.88 -6.39
CA PRO A 68 21.21 8.01 -5.83
C PRO A 68 20.60 9.28 -6.43
N ARG A 69 20.13 10.17 -5.56
CA ARG A 69 19.51 11.42 -5.99
C ARG A 69 20.46 12.13 -6.96
N ALA A 70 19.98 12.44 -8.16
CA ALA A 70 20.67 13.32 -9.08
C ALA A 70 20.98 14.65 -8.35
N GLY A 71 22.26 14.87 -8.05
CA GLY A 71 22.75 16.04 -7.31
C GLY A 71 23.60 15.77 -6.07
N SER A 72 23.81 14.52 -5.63
CA SER A 72 24.86 14.23 -4.65
C SER A 72 26.17 13.95 -5.36
N ASP A 73 27.11 14.90 -5.32
CA ASP A 73 28.49 14.69 -5.78
C ASP A 73 29.07 13.43 -5.12
N SER A 74 29.35 12.44 -5.96
CA SER A 74 29.90 11.15 -5.56
C SER A 74 31.37 11.33 -5.18
N THR A 75 31.66 11.63 -3.91
CA THR A 75 33.02 11.49 -3.37
C THR A 75 33.10 11.24 -1.87
N SER A 76 32.02 10.84 -1.20
CA SER A 76 32.09 10.42 0.20
C SER A 76 31.30 9.14 0.45
N THR A 77 32.04 8.10 0.84
CA THR A 77 31.54 6.80 1.31
C THR A 77 31.10 6.88 2.78
N GLU A 78 30.49 7.99 3.19
CA GLU A 78 30.08 8.24 4.58
C GLU A 78 28.67 8.85 4.63
N SER A 79 27.76 8.12 5.28
CA SER A 79 26.32 8.39 5.44
C SER A 79 25.51 8.39 4.14
N ARG A 80 24.86 7.25 3.82
CA ARG A 80 23.61 7.30 3.03
C ARG A 80 22.63 8.15 3.87
N GLY A 81 22.40 9.40 3.47
CA GLY A 81 21.61 10.34 4.25
C GLY A 81 20.16 9.88 4.44
N LEU A 82 19.50 10.40 5.48
CA LEU A 82 18.09 10.11 5.75
C LEU A 82 17.21 10.50 4.56
N THR A 83 16.25 9.64 4.22
CA THR A 83 15.27 9.86 3.16
C THR A 83 13.94 10.31 3.77
N LYS A 84 13.46 11.47 3.32
CA LYS A 84 12.09 11.92 3.59
C LYS A 84 11.09 10.99 2.92
N ILE A 85 10.15 10.52 3.71
CA ILE A 85 9.06 9.62 3.32
C ILE A 85 7.74 10.12 3.91
N TRP A 86 6.64 9.54 3.46
CA TRP A 86 5.34 9.61 4.12
C TRP A 86 4.95 8.22 4.62
N LYS A 87 4.32 8.12 5.79
CA LYS A 87 3.81 6.86 6.36
C LYS A 87 2.53 7.09 7.16
N PRO A 88 1.72 6.04 7.43
CA PRO A 88 0.65 6.12 8.40
C PRO A 88 1.19 6.54 9.77
N ARG A 89 0.49 7.45 10.44
CA ARG A 89 0.84 7.90 11.78
C ARG A 89 0.61 6.77 12.78
N LYS A 90 1.60 6.51 13.63
CA LYS A 90 1.53 5.43 14.65
C LYS A 90 0.62 5.78 15.83
N GLU A 91 0.64 7.05 16.25
CA GLU A 91 -0.21 7.58 17.32
C GLU A 91 -1.69 7.30 17.01
N GLY A 92 -2.35 6.50 17.85
CA GLY A 92 -3.77 6.15 17.69
C GLY A 92 -4.09 5.08 16.65
N TRP A 93 -3.09 4.50 15.97
CA TRP A 93 -3.29 3.42 15.01
C TRP A 93 -3.51 2.08 15.73
N VAL A 94 -4.56 1.36 15.34
CA VAL A 94 -4.90 0.04 15.90
C VAL A 94 -5.09 -0.97 14.77
N GLU A 95 -4.13 -1.87 14.59
CA GLU A 95 -4.26 -2.96 13.64
C GLU A 95 -5.49 -3.83 13.92
N GLY A 96 -6.11 -4.36 12.87
CA GLY A 96 -7.32 -5.17 12.96
C GLY A 96 -8.62 -4.37 13.14
N ARG A 97 -8.56 -3.06 13.41
CA ARG A 97 -9.76 -2.26 13.67
C ARG A 97 -10.58 -2.02 12.39
N SER A 98 -11.90 -2.13 12.49
CA SER A 98 -12.81 -1.95 11.34
C SER A 98 -12.89 -0.51 10.83
N PHE A 99 -12.57 0.49 11.67
CA PHE A 99 -12.63 1.91 11.33
C PHE A 99 -11.48 2.68 12.00
N GLY A 100 -10.96 3.70 11.31
CA GLY A 100 -9.93 4.63 11.78
C GLY A 100 -8.48 4.16 11.65
N SER A 101 -8.24 2.89 11.27
CA SER A 101 -6.89 2.33 11.10
C SER A 101 -6.91 1.26 10.01
N TYR A 102 -6.84 1.72 8.76
CA TYR A 102 -6.87 0.85 7.59
C TYR A 102 -5.84 1.31 6.56
N LEU A 103 -5.06 0.36 6.06
CA LEU A 103 -4.18 0.54 4.92
C LEU A 103 -4.35 -0.67 3.99
N SER A 104 -4.46 -0.42 2.69
CA SER A 104 -4.32 -1.48 1.69
C SER A 104 -3.62 -0.95 0.45
N VAL A 105 -2.77 -1.77 -0.16
CA VAL A 105 -2.07 -1.45 -1.40
C VAL A 105 -2.75 -2.19 -2.55
N ASN A 106 -2.76 -1.57 -3.73
CA ASN A 106 -3.24 -2.26 -4.92
C ASN A 106 -2.20 -3.27 -5.41
N GLY A 107 -2.58 -4.55 -5.53
CA GLY A 107 -1.68 -5.59 -6.04
C GLY A 107 -1.14 -5.30 -7.44
N PHE A 108 -1.91 -4.59 -8.28
CA PHE A 108 -1.50 -4.21 -9.64
C PHE A 108 -0.47 -3.07 -9.69
N SER A 109 -0.16 -2.43 -8.56
CA SER A 109 0.92 -1.45 -8.47
C SER A 109 2.20 -2.05 -7.88
N VAL A 110 2.24 -3.35 -7.59
CA VAL A 110 3.48 -4.02 -7.21
C VAL A 110 4.27 -4.36 -8.47
N ASP A 111 5.58 -4.13 -8.44
CA ASP A 111 6.44 -4.33 -9.59
C ASP A 111 6.50 -5.82 -9.99
N ALA A 112 6.45 -6.07 -11.29
CA ALA A 112 6.54 -7.42 -11.81
C ALA A 112 7.92 -8.03 -11.50
N GLY A 113 7.93 -9.21 -10.90
CA GLY A 113 9.17 -9.91 -10.52
C GLY A 113 9.81 -9.41 -9.23
N GLN A 114 9.13 -8.60 -8.42
CA GLN A 114 9.60 -8.23 -7.09
C GLN A 114 9.82 -9.50 -6.24
N GLU A 115 11.02 -9.65 -5.67
CA GLU A 115 11.34 -10.79 -4.80
C GLU A 115 10.35 -10.86 -3.62
N GLY A 116 9.84 -12.06 -3.35
CA GLY A 116 8.88 -12.31 -2.28
C GLY A 116 7.43 -11.94 -2.60
N PHE A 117 7.11 -11.50 -3.82
CA PHE A 117 5.74 -11.23 -4.27
C PHE A 117 5.41 -11.91 -5.60
N GLU A 118 4.83 -13.11 -5.53
CA GLU A 118 4.33 -13.85 -6.70
C GLU A 118 2.83 -14.15 -6.56
N LEU A 119 1.99 -13.36 -7.25
CA LEU A 119 0.52 -13.48 -7.16
C LEU A 119 0.02 -14.86 -7.55
N ARG A 120 0.68 -15.51 -8.51
CA ARG A 120 0.35 -16.88 -8.93
C ARG A 120 0.55 -17.85 -7.77
N GLU A 121 1.71 -17.80 -7.13
CA GLU A 121 2.05 -18.69 -6.02
C GLU A 121 1.10 -18.47 -4.84
N MET A 122 0.82 -17.21 -4.49
CA MET A 122 -0.12 -16.83 -3.43
C MET A 122 -1.55 -17.33 -3.71
N THR A 123 -1.97 -17.34 -4.97
CA THR A 123 -3.27 -17.86 -5.40
C THR A 123 -3.31 -19.39 -5.33
N GLU A 124 -2.27 -20.07 -5.80
CA GLU A 124 -2.14 -21.52 -5.72
C GLU A 124 -2.14 -22.00 -4.25
N MET A 125 -1.49 -21.26 -3.35
CA MET A 125 -1.47 -21.48 -1.90
C MET A 125 -2.77 -21.07 -1.16
N LYS A 126 -3.77 -20.53 -1.85
CA LYS A 126 -5.05 -20.07 -1.25
C LYS A 126 -4.90 -18.96 -0.22
N TRP A 127 -3.91 -18.08 -0.40
CA TRP A 127 -3.71 -16.90 0.46
C TRP A 127 -4.47 -15.66 -0.04
N VAL A 128 -4.94 -15.69 -1.29
CA VAL A 128 -5.73 -14.63 -1.92
C VAL A 128 -7.21 -14.99 -1.84
N GLY A 129 -8.01 -14.11 -1.24
CA GLY A 129 -9.46 -14.23 -1.18
C GLY A 129 -10.13 -13.33 -2.22
N TYR A 130 -10.98 -13.90 -3.08
CA TYR A 130 -11.78 -13.21 -4.07
C TYR A 130 -13.17 -12.92 -3.51
N VAL A 131 -13.47 -11.63 -3.38
CA VAL A 131 -14.70 -11.13 -2.74
C VAL A 131 -15.56 -10.43 -3.78
N ASP A 132 -16.80 -10.88 -3.93
CA ASP A 132 -17.84 -10.10 -4.60
C ASP A 132 -18.57 -9.26 -3.55
N TRP A 133 -18.17 -7.99 -3.42
CA TRP A 133 -18.77 -7.08 -2.45
C TRP A 133 -20.27 -6.82 -2.67
N ARG A 134 -20.77 -7.01 -3.89
CA ARG A 134 -22.19 -6.81 -4.20
C ARG A 134 -23.03 -7.93 -3.62
N GLU A 135 -22.54 -9.16 -3.70
CA GLU A 135 -23.25 -10.37 -3.27
C GLU A 135 -22.84 -10.89 -1.90
N LEU A 136 -21.74 -10.38 -1.31
CA LEU A 136 -21.14 -10.93 -0.07
C LEU A 136 -22.15 -11.10 1.08
N ASN A 137 -23.08 -10.15 1.22
CA ASN A 137 -24.06 -10.13 2.31
C ASN A 137 -25.46 -10.60 1.88
N GLN A 138 -25.60 -11.14 0.67
CA GLN A 138 -26.89 -11.60 0.16
C GLN A 138 -27.15 -13.08 0.50
N LYS A 139 -28.43 -13.45 0.62
CA LYS A 139 -28.82 -14.84 0.81
C LYS A 139 -28.45 -15.66 -0.42
N GLY A 140 -27.66 -16.71 -0.25
CA GLY A 140 -27.13 -17.52 -1.35
C GLY A 140 -25.74 -17.09 -1.83
N SER A 141 -25.12 -16.11 -1.18
CA SER A 141 -23.72 -15.76 -1.41
C SER A 141 -22.82 -16.99 -1.25
N GLN A 142 -21.83 -17.10 -2.13
CA GLN A 142 -20.78 -18.10 -1.98
C GLN A 142 -19.64 -17.65 -1.06
N GLY A 143 -19.75 -16.45 -0.47
CA GLY A 143 -18.76 -15.90 0.43
C GLY A 143 -17.44 -15.58 -0.27
N ILE A 144 -16.34 -15.68 0.49
CA ILE A 144 -14.99 -15.48 -0.02
C ILE A 144 -14.54 -16.76 -0.74
N ARG A 145 -14.12 -16.64 -2.00
CA ARG A 145 -13.50 -17.74 -2.76
C ARG A 145 -11.98 -17.65 -2.70
N TYR A 146 -11.29 -18.76 -2.84
CA TYR A 146 -9.82 -18.79 -2.83
C TYR A 146 -9.24 -19.48 -4.07
N ASP A 147 -10.08 -19.95 -4.99
CA ASP A 147 -9.65 -20.70 -6.17
C ASP A 147 -9.37 -19.83 -7.38
N ARG A 148 -10.27 -18.89 -7.69
CA ARG A 148 -10.15 -18.01 -8.85
C ARG A 148 -10.97 -16.73 -8.65
N PRO A 149 -10.67 -15.67 -9.41
CA PRO A 149 -11.48 -14.46 -9.43
C PRO A 149 -12.93 -14.73 -9.86
N TRP A 150 -13.83 -13.86 -9.42
CA TRP A 150 -15.18 -13.76 -9.97
C TRP A 150 -15.14 -13.37 -11.45
N GLU A 151 -16.23 -13.57 -12.18
CA GLU A 151 -16.32 -13.15 -13.59
C GLU A 151 -16.04 -11.65 -13.72
N GLY A 152 -15.12 -11.27 -14.61
CA GLY A 152 -14.63 -9.89 -14.74
C GLY A 152 -13.63 -9.44 -13.67
N GLY A 153 -13.31 -10.30 -12.70
CA GLY A 153 -12.24 -10.10 -11.73
C GLY A 153 -10.85 -10.36 -12.32
N ALA A 154 -9.83 -10.14 -11.51
CA ALA A 154 -8.44 -10.32 -11.91
C ALA A 154 -7.69 -11.20 -10.90
N TYR A 155 -6.71 -11.95 -11.41
CA TYR A 155 -5.78 -12.74 -10.61
C TYR A 155 -4.76 -11.84 -9.92
#